data_AF-A0A0Q8ZVS5-F1
#
_entry.id   AF-A0A0Q8ZVS5-F1
#
_cell.length_a   1.000
_cell.length_b   1.000
_cell.length_c   1.000
_cell.angle_alpha   90.00
_cell.angle_beta   90.00
_cell.angle_gamma   90.00
#
_symmetry.space_group_name_H-M   'P 1'
#
loop_
_entity.id
_entity.type
_entity.pdbx_description
1 polymer ?
#
loop_
_entity_poly.entity_id
_entity_poly.type
_entity_poly.pdbx_seq_one_letter_code
_entity_poly.pdbx_strand_id
1 'polypeptide(L)' 'MRHLTKEHTTAHIEPKRGFRIHLLVFVLTVPVVWTVWFLTDRTYLWPLWQNAVWGTGVLFHFLGVFYFKNRINLKS' A
#
# COMPACT_ATOMS: atom_id res chain seq x y z
N MET A 1 -33.92 29.29 -4.69
CA MET A 1 -33.12 28.23 -4.04
C MET A 1 -32.33 27.51 -5.13
N ARG A 2 -31.05 27.88 -5.34
CA ARG A 2 -30.23 27.27 -6.40
C ARG A 2 -29.52 26.04 -5.83
N HIS A 3 -29.76 24.92 -6.49
CA HIS A 3 -29.12 23.63 -6.31
C HIS A 3 -27.60 23.79 -6.20
N LEU A 4 -27.06 23.52 -5.01
CA LEU A 4 -25.63 23.30 -4.77
C LEU A 4 -25.42 21.89 -4.24
N THR A 5 -25.98 20.88 -4.91
CA THR A 5 -25.43 19.54 -4.81
C THR A 5 -24.14 19.57 -5.61
N LYS A 6 -23.05 19.99 -4.95
CA LYS A 6 -21.72 19.64 -5.41
C LYS A 6 -21.72 18.12 -5.43
N GLU A 7 -21.86 17.58 -6.63
CA GLU A 7 -21.39 16.26 -6.99
C GLU A 7 -19.98 16.17 -6.42
N HIS A 8 -19.86 15.64 -5.20
CA HIS A 8 -18.61 15.08 -4.72
C HIS A 8 -18.43 13.87 -5.62
N THR A 9 -17.88 14.11 -6.81
CA THR A 9 -17.24 13.10 -7.62
C THR A 9 -16.17 12.53 -6.72
N THR A 10 -16.54 11.57 -5.88
CA THR A 10 -15.65 10.65 -5.23
C THR A 10 -14.90 10.05 -6.39
N ALA A 11 -13.73 10.61 -6.70
CA ALA A 11 -12.78 10.00 -7.60
C ALA A 11 -12.69 8.57 -7.09
N HIS A 12 -13.22 7.63 -7.88
CA HIS A 12 -13.20 6.22 -7.55
C HIS A 12 -11.72 5.84 -7.65
N ILE A 13 -10.96 6.16 -6.60
CA ILE A 13 -9.56 5.78 -6.48
C ILE A 13 -9.64 4.27 -6.34
N GLU A 14 -9.47 3.58 -7.46
CA GLU A 14 -9.36 2.13 -7.54
C GLU A 14 -8.41 1.70 -6.43
N PRO A 15 -8.90 1.06 -5.33
CA PRO A 15 -8.04 0.70 -4.21
C PRO A 15 -6.90 -0.24 -4.65
N LYS A 16 -7.11 -0.95 -5.77
CA LYS A 16 -6.10 -1.73 -6.48
C LYS A 16 -4.92 -0.90 -6.98
N ARG A 17 -5.14 0.33 -7.45
CA ARG A 17 -4.09 1.22 -7.96
C ARG A 17 -3.22 1.75 -6.82
N GLY A 18 -3.84 2.14 -5.70
CA GLY A 18 -3.13 2.53 -4.49
C GLY A 18 -2.24 1.40 -3.94
N PHE A 19 -2.78 0.16 -3.93
CA PHE A 19 -2.04 -1.03 -3.53
C PHE A 19 -0.83 -1.33 -4.43
N ARG A 20 -0.99 -1.26 -5.76
CA ARG A 20 0.12 -1.51 -6.70
C ARG A 20 1.26 -0.53 -6.52
N ILE A 21 0.96 0.75 -6.29
CA ILE A 21 1.99 1.77 -6.07
C ILE A 21 2.72 1.49 -4.75
N HIS A 22 1.99 1.21 -3.66
CA HIS A 22 2.61 0.86 -2.37
C HIS A 22 3.48 -0.39 -2.46
N LEU A 23 3.01 -1.43 -3.15
CA LEU A 23 3.78 -2.65 -3.35
C LEU A 23 5.04 -2.39 -4.18
N LEU A 24 4.93 -1.60 -5.24
CA LEU A 24 6.07 -1.25 -6.10
C LEU A 24 7.12 -0.44 -5.33
N VAL A 25 6.68 0.56 -4.56
CA VAL A 25 7.58 1.33 -3.68
C VAL A 25 8.23 0.41 -2.64
N PHE A 26 7.48 -0.50 -2.02
CA PHE A 26 8.02 -1.49 -1.07
C PHE A 26 9.12 -2.34 -1.72
N VAL A 27 8.85 -2.95 -2.87
CA VAL A 27 9.80 -3.82 -3.59
C VAL A 27 11.06 -3.07 -4.02
N LEU A 28 10.97 -1.78 -4.37
CA LEU A 28 12.13 -0.97 -4.71
C LEU A 28 12.91 -0.49 -3.48
N THR A 29 12.21 -0.17 -2.38
CA THR A 29 12.82 0.40 -1.17
C THR A 29 13.56 -0.66 -0.36
N VAL A 30 13.03 -1.88 -0.28
CA VAL A 30 13.64 -3.01 0.43
C VAL A 30 15.11 -3.23 0.00
N PRO A 31 15.43 -3.51 -1.27
CA PRO A 31 16.82 -3.74 -1.69
C PRO A 31 17.69 -2.51 -1.48
N VAL A 32 17.18 -1.28 -1.71
CA VAL A 32 17.95 -0.05 -1.48
C VAL A 32 18.34 0.09 -0.01
N VAL A 33 17.40 -0.13 0.92
CA VAL A 33 17.65 -0.07 2.36
C VAL A 33 18.67 -1.14 2.77
N TRP A 34 18.54 -2.36 2.25
CA TRP A 34 19.50 -3.44 2.50
C TRP A 34 20.89 -3.13 1.93
N THR A 35 20.98 -2.53 0.74
CA THR A 35 22.25 -2.06 0.17
C THR A 35 22.88 -0.98 1.03
N VAL A 36 22.11 0.02 1.48
CA VAL A 36 22.61 1.07 2.38
C VAL A 36 23.14 0.46 3.68
N TRP A 37 22.41 -0.47 4.28
CA TRP A 37 22.86 -1.15 5.49
C TRP A 37 24.14 -1.97 5.26
N PHE A 38 24.24 -2.66 4.12
CA PHE A 38 25.43 -3.44 3.77
C PHE A 38 26.67 -2.56 3.57
N LEU A 39 26.49 -1.34 3.03
CA LEU A 39 27.55 -0.36 2.80
C LEU A 39 27.88 0.50 4.03
N THR A 40 27.05 0.46 5.07
CA THR A 40 27.21 1.25 6.32
C THR A 40 27.62 0.31 7.47
N ASP A 41 27.59 0.81 8.70
CA ASP A 41 27.80 0.01 9.92
C ASP A 41 26.73 -1.07 10.07
N ARG A 42 27.16 -2.33 9.92
CA ARG A 42 26.36 -3.56 10.10
C ARG A 42 26.13 -3.92 11.57
N THR A 43 26.47 -3.04 12.50
CA THR A 43 26.41 -3.27 13.95
C THR A 43 24.97 -3.36 14.47
N TYR A 44 24.02 -2.73 13.78
CA TYR A 44 22.61 -2.76 14.16
C TYR A 44 21.71 -3.12 12.97
N LEU A 45 20.92 -4.20 13.11
CA LEU A 45 20.02 -4.74 12.09
C LEU A 45 18.72 -3.92 11.96
N TRP A 46 18.84 -2.60 11.81
CA TRP A 46 17.68 -1.73 11.67
C TRP A 46 16.79 -1.98 10.44
N PRO A 47 17.30 -2.46 9.29
CA PRO A 47 16.43 -2.79 8.15
C PRO A 47 15.40 -3.86 8.49
N LEU A 48 15.71 -4.76 9.42
CA LEU A 48 14.87 -5.91 9.72
C LEU A 48 13.52 -5.47 10.30
N TRP A 49 13.53 -4.65 11.35
CA TRP A 49 12.30 -4.18 11.99
C TRP A 49 11.56 -3.17 11.10
N GLN A 50 12.27 -2.35 10.32
CA GLN A 50 11.65 -1.45 9.36
C GLN A 50 10.86 -2.24 8.28
N ASN A 51 11.48 -3.28 7.72
CA ASN A 51 10.81 -4.14 6.74
C ASN A 51 9.64 -4.92 7.36
N ALA A 52 9.72 -5.30 8.64
CA ALA A 52 8.61 -5.96 9.35
C ALA A 52 7.38 -5.05 9.45
N VAL A 53 7.55 -3.81 9.93
CA VAL A 53 6.45 -2.82 10.05
C VAL A 53 5.85 -2.51 8.68
N TRP A 54 6.70 -2.29 7.67
CA TRP A 54 6.23 -2.02 6.31
C TRP A 54 5.51 -3.22 5.68
N GLY A 55 6.02 -4.44 5.89
CA GLY A 55 5.41 -5.67 5.42
C GLY A 55 4.01 -5.88 5.98
N THR A 56 3.79 -5.52 7.26
CA THR A 56 2.46 -5.52 7.89
C THR A 56 1.50 -4.59 7.16
N GLY A 57 1.93 -3.37 6.79
CA GLY A 57 1.11 -2.43 6.03
C GLY A 57 0.68 -2.96 4.66
N VAL A 58 1.61 -3.61 3.94
CA VAL A 58 1.32 -4.25 2.64
C VAL A 58 0.34 -5.42 2.80
N LEU A 59 0.51 -6.24 3.84
CA LEU A 59 -0.41 -7.35 4.16
C LEU A 59 -1.83 -6.85 4.43
N PHE A 60 -2.00 -5.82 5.28
CA PHE A 60 -3.32 -5.24 5.52
C PHE A 60 -3.95 -4.69 4.25
N HIS A 61 -3.15 -4.11 3.36
CA HIS A 61 -3.66 -3.56 2.11
C HIS A 61 -4.01 -4.67 1.10
N PHE A 62 -3.26 -5.77 1.07
CA PHE A 62 -3.60 -6.98 0.32
C PHE A 62 -4.91 -7.60 0.81
N LEU A 63 -5.09 -7.75 2.13
CA LEU A 63 -6.34 -8.21 2.73
C LEU A 63 -7.51 -7.30 2.33
N GLY A 64 -7.32 -5.98 2.39
CA GLY A 64 -8.32 -5.00 1.97
C GLY A 64 -8.76 -5.19 0.51
N VAL A 65 -7.83 -5.38 -0.42
CA VAL A 65 -8.16 -5.57 -1.85
C VAL A 65 -8.79 -6.94 -2.12
N PHE A 66 -8.33 -8.01 -1.46
CA PHE A 66 -8.78 -9.37 -1.74
C PHE A 66 -10.16 -9.67 -1.11
N TYR A 67 -10.41 -9.21 0.13
CA TYR A 67 -11.71 -9.41 0.78
C TYR A 67 -12.81 -8.50 0.24
N PHE A 68 -12.52 -7.25 -0.16
CA PHE A 68 -13.56 -6.36 -0.71
C PHE A 68 -14.01 -6.73 -2.12
N LYS A 69 -13.19 -7.45 -2.91
CA LYS A 69 -13.54 -7.81 -4.30
C LYS A 69 -14.73 -8.77 -4.41
N ASN A 70 -14.98 -9.59 -3.39
CA ASN A 70 -16.05 -10.61 -3.43
C ASN A 70 -17.48 -10.07 -3.25
N ARG A 71 -17.66 -8.76 -2.99
CA ARG A 71 -19.00 -8.18 -2.73
C ARG A 71 -19.64 -7.51 -3.94
N ILE A 72 -18.91 -7.32 -5.06
CA ILE A 72 -19.44 -6.60 -6.24
C ILE A 72 -20.05 -7.56 -7.28
N ASN A 73 -19.61 -8.82 -7.35
CA ASN A 73 -20.06 -9.77 -8.38
C ASN A 73 -21.37 -10.52 -8.06
N LEU A 74 -22.06 -10.19 -6.97
CA LEU A 74 -23.29 -10.87 -6.54
C LEU A 74 -24.57 -10.03 -6.78
N LYS A 75 -24.47 -8.91 -7.51
CA LYS A 75 -25.61 -7.99 -7.71
C LYS A 75 -25.79 -7.50 -9.17
N SER A 76 -25.36 -8.30 -10.14
CA SER A 76 -25.65 -8.10 -11.57
C SER A 76 -26.70 -9.09 -12.00
#